data_AF-A0A2M8SAJ7-F1
#
_entry.id   AF-A0A2M8SAJ7-F1
#
_cell.length_a   1.000
_cell.length_b   1.000
_cell.length_c   1.000
_cell.angle_alpha   90.00
_cell.angle_beta   90.00
_cell.angle_gamma   90.00
#
_symmetry.space_group_name_H-M   'P 1'
#
loop_
_entity.id
_entity.type
_entity.pdbx_description
1 polymer ?
#
loop_
_entity_poly.entity_id
_entity_poly.type
_entity_poly.pdbx_seq_one_letter_code
_entity_poly.pdbx_strand_id
1 'polypeptide(L)'
;QSLTYPYTGQILFQDGDKIWLAAPAQLGMVFDVGASVQSAYRVGRSGGLFGSLAAQVNAWQGGVDISPVILFDQRVAYDYLQSIAAQIDKPVVEASLTIQGTQVSDTPGQVGRLLDVDATLLDLTAQLQSFRDGEAPLVIADQAPQILDASAAAAAACQILSAPLTLSIPDMQNGDPGPWVVDIQTLANMLLVTRVPSGSGEQYQVSLDATVLQPFLEGIAASLERGTENARFIFNDDTRQLDLYQSAVIGRKLDVDATLAAIQQKALQGEHNIPLELVYTQPAVGNDATAESLGITGLVSDPDHSSTYFNGSSTERIQNIQTAAAKFHGLLVAPGQTFSMAEALGDISLENGFQEALIISNGRTITGVGGGVCQVSTTLFRTVFFGGYPIVERTPH
;
A
#
# COMPACT_ATOMS: atom_id res chain seq x y z
N GLN A 1 17.33 42.79 62.31
CA GLN A 1 17.18 42.80 60.84
C GLN A 1 15.74 43.17 60.52
N SER A 2 15.51 44.09 59.59
CA SER A 2 14.15 44.46 59.20
C SER A 2 13.50 43.29 58.45
N LEU A 3 12.28 42.92 58.84
CA LEU A 3 11.46 41.90 58.19
C LEU A 3 10.91 42.40 56.85
N THR A 4 11.81 42.86 55.96
CA THR A 4 11.47 43.55 54.72
C THR A 4 11.56 42.64 53.51
N TYR A 5 12.19 41.47 53.62
CA TYR A 5 12.42 40.56 52.49
C TYR A 5 11.17 40.25 51.64
N PRO A 6 9.97 40.02 52.22
CA PRO A 6 8.78 39.83 51.39
C PRO A 6 8.43 41.00 50.47
N TYR A 7 8.83 42.22 50.85
CA TYR A 7 8.50 43.46 50.15
C TYR A 7 9.68 44.05 49.37
N THR A 8 10.92 43.76 49.78
CA THR A 8 12.14 44.31 49.17
C THR A 8 12.93 43.27 48.40
N GLY A 9 12.68 41.98 48.64
CA GLY A 9 13.35 40.89 47.94
C GLY A 9 12.94 40.84 46.48
N GLN A 10 13.79 40.25 45.65
CA GLN A 10 13.59 40.15 44.21
C GLN A 10 13.78 38.70 43.77
N ILE A 11 12.69 38.11 43.26
CA ILE A 11 12.72 36.83 42.57
C ILE A 11 12.69 37.10 41.08
N LEU A 12 13.69 36.56 40.38
CA LEU A 12 13.84 36.65 38.94
C LEU A 12 13.26 35.40 38.30
N PHE A 13 12.41 35.58 37.29
CA PHE A 13 12.04 34.55 36.33
C PHE A 13 12.57 34.97 34.96
N GLN A 14 13.23 34.05 34.26
CA GLN A 14 13.81 34.32 32.95
C GLN A 14 13.41 33.24 31.94
N ASP A 15 12.99 33.69 30.75
CA ASP A 15 12.78 32.84 29.58
C ASP A 15 13.35 33.53 28.33
N GLY A 16 14.57 33.15 27.94
CA GLY A 16 15.32 33.82 26.88
C GLY A 16 15.54 35.31 27.19
N ASP A 17 14.98 36.19 26.36
CA ASP A 17 15.06 37.65 26.51
C ASP A 17 13.95 38.22 27.41
N LYS A 18 12.95 37.42 27.78
CA LYS A 18 11.85 37.86 28.65
C LYS A 18 12.26 37.69 30.11
N ILE A 19 12.01 38.73 30.88
CA ILE A 19 12.37 38.80 32.31
C ILE A 19 11.15 39.28 33.10
N TRP A 20 10.81 38.55 34.16
CA TRP A 20 9.82 38.97 35.14
C TRP A 20 10.48 39.06 36.51
N LEU A 21 10.26 40.19 37.17
CA LEU A 21 10.78 40.42 38.51
C LEU A 21 9.59 40.56 39.46
N ALA A 22 9.57 39.75 40.51
CA ALA A 22 8.50 39.72 41.50
C ALA A 22 9.06 39.86 42.91
N ALA A 23 8.38 40.66 43.73
CA ALA A 23 8.62 40.65 45.16
C ALA A 23 8.00 39.36 45.75
N PRO A 24 8.61 38.73 46.78
CA PRO A 24 8.04 37.51 47.37
C PRO A 24 6.59 37.65 47.85
N ALA A 25 6.18 38.85 48.29
CA ALA A 25 4.78 39.13 48.65
C ALA A 25 3.81 39.04 47.46
N GLN A 26 4.25 39.39 46.25
CA GLN A 26 3.47 39.21 45.03
C GLN A 26 3.34 37.74 44.63
N LEU A 27 4.23 36.89 45.15
CA LEU A 27 4.22 35.43 44.98
C LEU A 27 3.51 34.73 46.14
N GLY A 28 2.86 35.47 47.06
CA GLY A 28 2.12 34.88 48.18
C GLY A 28 2.95 34.59 49.43
N MET A 29 4.22 35.00 49.50
CA MET A 29 5.02 34.92 50.72
C MET A 29 4.75 36.13 51.62
N VAL A 30 4.14 35.90 52.78
CA VAL A 30 3.90 36.94 53.79
C VAL A 30 4.36 36.48 55.17
N PHE A 31 4.72 37.43 56.03
CA PHE A 31 4.95 37.13 57.43
C PHE A 31 3.63 37.01 58.18
N ASP A 32 3.44 35.90 58.88
CA ASP A 32 2.35 35.78 59.83
C ASP A 32 2.77 36.48 61.13
N VAL A 33 2.42 37.76 61.22
CA VAL A 33 2.70 38.59 62.40
C VAL A 33 2.04 37.99 63.64
N GLY A 34 0.84 37.42 63.51
CA GLY A 34 0.11 36.81 64.63
C GLY A 34 0.84 35.59 65.19
N ALA A 35 1.21 34.65 64.32
CA ALA A 35 1.97 33.45 64.70
C ALA A 35 3.39 33.78 65.19
N SER A 36 4.02 34.80 64.61
CA SER A 36 5.34 35.29 65.04
C SER A 36 5.28 35.92 66.44
N VAL A 37 4.27 36.75 66.73
CA VAL A 37 4.05 37.34 68.06
C VAL A 37 3.66 36.27 69.07
N GLN A 38 2.86 35.27 68.70
CA GLN A 38 2.58 34.14 69.60
C GLN A 38 3.83 33.32 69.91
N SER A 39 4.68 33.06 68.91
CA SER A 39 5.97 32.40 69.10
C SER A 39 6.86 33.22 70.06
N ALA A 40 6.87 34.54 69.91
CA ALA A 40 7.53 35.46 70.85
C ALA A 40 6.93 35.45 72.25
N TYR A 41 5.61 35.45 72.36
CA TYR A 41 4.91 35.43 73.65
C TYR A 41 5.16 34.15 74.44
N ARG A 42 5.38 33.01 73.75
CA ARG A 42 5.70 31.71 74.36
C ARG A 42 7.11 31.66 74.96
N VAL A 43 8.04 32.50 74.51
CA VAL A 43 9.39 32.55 75.09
C VAL A 43 9.32 32.89 76.57
N GLY A 44 9.88 32.02 77.42
CA GLY A 44 9.81 32.17 78.87
C GLY A 44 8.46 31.83 79.50
N ARG A 45 7.49 31.28 78.75
CA ARG A 45 6.16 30.89 79.27
C ARG A 45 5.79 29.43 79.00
N SER A 46 6.70 28.66 78.41
CA SER A 46 6.62 27.22 78.17
C SER A 46 7.75 26.47 78.91
N GLY A 47 7.57 25.18 79.22
CA GLY A 47 8.63 24.33 79.78
C GLY A 47 8.67 24.20 81.32
N GLY A 48 7.55 24.45 82.02
CA GLY A 48 7.44 24.31 83.48
C GLY A 48 8.02 25.49 84.27
N LEU A 49 7.89 25.49 85.61
CA LEU A 49 8.23 26.63 86.47
C LEU A 49 9.71 27.04 86.42
N PHE A 50 10.64 26.07 86.36
CA PHE A 50 12.08 26.37 86.34
C PHE A 50 12.60 26.71 84.93
N GLY A 51 12.07 26.06 83.89
CA GLY A 51 12.45 26.33 82.50
C GLY A 51 11.97 27.70 82.00
N SER A 52 10.76 28.11 82.40
CA SER A 52 10.20 29.43 82.09
C SER A 52 11.00 30.57 82.73
N LEU A 53 11.38 30.45 84.02
CA LEU A 53 12.16 31.46 84.72
C LEU A 53 13.57 31.62 84.13
N ALA A 54 14.26 30.52 83.84
CA ALA A 54 15.58 30.56 83.21
C ALA A 54 15.53 31.21 81.81
N ALA A 55 14.53 30.88 81.00
CA ALA A 55 14.34 31.47 79.68
C ALA A 55 13.98 32.97 79.75
N GLN A 56 13.23 33.43 80.76
CA GLN A 56 12.95 34.86 80.98
C GLN A 56 14.22 35.64 81.34
N VAL A 57 15.06 35.08 82.23
CA VAL A 57 16.34 35.71 82.63
C VAL A 57 17.32 35.78 81.45
N ASN A 58 17.43 34.71 80.68
CA ASN A 58 18.28 34.67 79.48
C ASN A 58 17.80 35.67 78.41
N ALA A 59 16.48 35.74 78.17
CA ALA A 59 15.90 36.73 77.27
C ALA A 59 16.14 38.17 77.74
N TRP A 60 16.15 38.42 79.05
CA TRP A 60 16.41 39.74 79.62
C TRP A 60 17.87 40.17 79.51
N GLN A 61 18.82 39.23 79.66
CA GLN A 61 20.26 39.54 79.59
C GLN A 61 20.81 39.61 78.16
N GLY A 62 20.30 38.79 77.23
CA GLY A 62 20.88 38.63 75.89
C GLY A 62 19.91 38.78 74.72
N GLY A 63 18.61 38.96 74.98
CA GLY A 63 17.58 38.85 73.93
C GLY A 63 17.38 37.41 73.46
N VAL A 64 16.36 37.19 72.63
CA VAL A 64 16.11 35.90 71.95
C VAL A 64 15.81 36.19 70.50
N ASP A 65 16.55 35.55 69.59
CA ASP A 65 16.25 35.57 68.17
C ASP A 65 15.12 34.60 67.86
N ILE A 66 14.04 35.13 67.30
CA ILE A 66 12.87 34.36 66.93
C ILE A 66 12.73 34.44 65.42
N SER A 67 12.78 33.28 64.78
CA SER A 67 12.51 33.21 63.35
C SER A 67 11.03 33.56 63.10
N PRO A 68 10.74 34.54 62.24
CA PRO A 68 9.38 34.88 61.89
C PRO A 68 8.69 33.68 61.23
N VAL A 69 7.41 33.48 61.53
CA VAL A 69 6.60 32.46 60.87
C VAL A 69 6.18 33.02 59.51
N ILE A 70 6.43 32.25 58.45
CA ILE A 70 6.03 32.59 57.09
C ILE A 70 4.74 31.84 56.77
N LEU A 71 3.85 32.52 56.06
CA LEU A 71 2.77 31.90 55.32
C LEU A 71 3.06 32.07 53.83
N PHE A 72 3.08 30.96 53.10
CA PHE A 72 3.23 30.94 51.65
C PHE A 72 1.92 30.46 51.02
N ASP A 73 1.17 31.36 50.42
CA ASP A 73 -0.04 31.01 49.68
C ASP A 73 0.34 30.58 48.26
N GLN A 74 0.47 29.26 48.07
CA GLN A 74 0.79 28.67 46.78
C GLN A 74 -0.19 29.03 45.66
N ARG A 75 -1.43 29.43 45.98
CA ARG A 75 -2.41 29.84 44.96
C ARG A 75 -2.02 31.16 44.30
N VAL A 76 -1.49 32.10 45.09
CA VAL A 76 -1.01 33.39 44.57
C VAL A 76 0.22 33.17 43.68
N ALA A 77 1.16 32.31 44.11
CA ALA A 77 2.28 31.91 43.28
C ALA A 77 1.83 31.22 41.98
N TYR A 78 0.85 30.31 42.07
CA TYR A 78 0.29 29.59 40.94
C TYR A 78 -0.34 30.56 39.92
N ASP A 79 -1.18 31.50 40.38
CA ASP A 79 -1.82 32.51 39.53
C ASP A 79 -0.77 33.42 38.85
N TYR A 80 0.31 33.75 39.57
CA TYR A 80 1.43 34.52 39.01
C TYR A 80 2.15 33.72 37.92
N LEU A 81 2.49 32.45 38.18
CA LEU A 81 3.12 31.56 37.20
C LEU A 81 2.20 31.32 35.99
N GLN A 82 0.88 31.21 36.18
CA GLN A 82 -0.10 31.14 35.09
C GLN A 82 -0.10 32.41 34.21
N SER A 83 0.13 33.58 34.80
CA SER A 83 0.27 34.82 34.03
C SER A 83 1.54 34.86 33.18
N ILE A 84 2.62 34.20 33.64
CA ILE A 84 3.85 33.98 32.87
C ILE A 84 3.58 32.94 31.78
N ALA A 85 2.96 31.81 32.11
CA ALA A 85 2.56 30.76 31.17
C ALA A 85 1.77 31.34 30.00
N ALA A 86 0.74 32.17 30.26
CA ALA A 86 -0.03 32.84 29.22
C ALA A 86 0.78 33.72 28.25
N GLN A 87 2.00 34.13 28.62
CA GLN A 87 2.90 34.93 27.77
C GLN A 87 3.94 34.11 27.03
N ILE A 88 4.27 32.90 27.48
CA ILE A 88 5.35 32.07 26.93
C ILE A 88 4.86 30.77 26.30
N ASP A 89 3.68 30.29 26.74
CA ASP A 89 3.11 29.04 26.29
C ASP A 89 2.74 29.13 24.81
N LYS A 90 3.08 28.06 24.10
CA LYS A 90 2.73 27.86 22.70
C LYS A 90 1.98 26.54 22.60
N PRO A 91 0.77 26.53 22.03
CA PRO A 91 0.05 25.29 21.82
C PRO A 91 0.80 24.41 20.82
N VAL A 92 0.68 23.09 21.00
CA VAL A 92 1.09 22.12 19.99
C VAL A 92 0.15 22.21 18.79
N VAL A 93 0.71 22.26 17.59
CA VAL A 93 -0.05 22.25 16.33
C VAL A 93 0.39 21.05 15.51
N GLU A 94 -0.56 20.21 15.14
CA GLU A 94 -0.30 19.05 14.28
C GLU A 94 -0.10 19.51 12.83
N ALA A 95 0.88 18.90 12.15
CA ALA A 95 0.98 19.06 10.70
C ALA A 95 -0.25 18.46 10.04
N SER A 96 -0.68 19.06 8.92
CA SER A 96 -1.80 18.53 8.15
C SER A 96 -1.48 18.47 6.66
N LEU A 97 -2.02 17.46 6.00
CA LEU A 97 -1.95 17.28 4.54
C LEU A 97 -3.37 17.27 4.00
N THR A 98 -3.66 18.17 3.05
CA THR A 98 -4.97 18.27 2.39
C THR A 98 -4.79 18.09 0.89
N ILE A 99 -5.61 17.22 0.30
CA ILE A 99 -5.66 16.97 -1.14
C ILE A 99 -7.08 17.33 -1.61
N GLN A 100 -7.20 18.35 -2.46
CA GLN A 100 -8.47 18.80 -3.05
C GLN A 100 -8.38 18.70 -4.57
N GLY A 101 -8.94 17.62 -5.12
CA GLY A 101 -8.73 17.27 -6.52
C GLY A 101 -7.23 17.11 -6.78
N THR A 102 -6.66 17.92 -7.66
CA THR A 102 -5.23 17.87 -8.00
C THR A 102 -4.35 18.83 -7.19
N GLN A 103 -4.93 19.62 -6.29
CA GLN A 103 -4.16 20.53 -5.43
C GLN A 103 -3.79 19.85 -4.11
N VAL A 104 -2.50 19.85 -3.81
CA VAL A 104 -1.94 19.35 -2.56
C VAL A 104 -1.46 20.55 -1.75
N SER A 105 -1.87 20.63 -0.49
CA SER A 105 -1.41 21.66 0.45
C SER A 105 -1.06 21.02 1.77
N ASP A 106 0.09 21.37 2.33
CA ASP A 106 0.49 21.02 3.68
C ASP A 106 0.55 22.23 4.60
N THR A 107 0.32 22.00 5.89
CA THR A 107 0.59 22.98 6.95
C THR A 107 1.57 22.34 7.92
N PRO A 108 2.74 22.96 8.19
CA PRO A 108 3.73 22.39 9.08
C PRO A 108 3.23 22.38 10.54
N GLY A 109 3.66 21.37 11.29
CA GLY A 109 3.39 21.28 12.71
C GLY A 109 4.24 22.26 13.52
N GLN A 110 3.81 22.52 14.75
CA GLN A 110 4.52 23.36 15.70
C GLN A 110 4.70 22.60 17.02
N VAL A 111 5.94 22.53 17.49
CA VAL A 111 6.25 22.01 18.84
C VAL A 111 5.58 22.92 19.88
N GLY A 112 4.78 22.29 20.74
CA GLY A 112 4.16 22.96 21.87
C GLY A 112 5.21 23.23 22.94
N ARG A 113 5.06 24.36 23.64
CA ARG A 113 5.92 24.77 24.74
C ARG A 113 5.02 25.17 25.88
N LEU A 114 5.12 24.49 27.01
CA LEU A 114 4.26 24.74 28.16
C LEU A 114 5.11 24.94 29.41
N LEU A 115 4.79 25.95 30.20
CA LEU A 115 5.34 26.09 31.54
C LEU A 115 4.80 24.97 32.43
N ASP A 116 5.68 24.14 32.95
CA ASP A 116 5.35 23.20 34.03
C ASP A 116 5.25 24.01 35.33
N VAL A 117 4.04 24.50 35.60
CA VAL A 117 3.75 25.35 36.76
C VAL A 117 4.05 24.61 38.07
N ASP A 118 3.79 23.30 38.14
CA ASP A 118 3.97 22.52 39.36
C ASP A 118 5.46 22.30 39.65
N ALA A 119 6.26 21.95 38.63
CA ALA A 119 7.70 21.84 38.76
C ALA A 119 8.35 23.19 39.07
N THR A 120 7.91 24.26 38.41
CA THR A 120 8.40 25.62 38.67
C THR A 120 8.04 26.11 40.07
N LEU A 121 6.88 25.72 40.60
CA LEU A 121 6.45 26.06 41.96
C LEU A 121 7.34 25.41 43.02
N LEU A 122 7.86 24.20 42.77
CA LEU A 122 8.83 23.53 43.65
C LEU A 122 10.13 24.33 43.74
N ASP A 123 10.68 24.73 42.58
CA ASP A 123 11.92 25.52 42.51
C ASP A 123 11.73 26.91 43.13
N LEU A 124 10.59 27.55 42.87
CA LEU A 124 10.21 28.81 43.50
C LEU A 124 10.12 28.67 45.03
N THR A 125 9.50 27.60 45.53
CA THR A 125 9.38 27.35 46.97
C THR A 125 10.76 27.22 47.61
N ALA A 126 11.67 26.48 46.97
CA ALA A 126 13.05 26.34 47.44
C ALA A 126 13.80 27.69 47.46
N GLN A 127 13.63 28.50 46.41
CA GLN A 127 14.25 29.82 46.32
C GLN A 127 13.72 30.76 47.40
N LEU A 128 12.40 30.78 47.64
CA LEU A 128 11.77 31.59 48.67
C LEU A 128 12.25 31.22 50.08
N GLN A 129 12.45 29.93 50.35
CA GLN A 129 12.98 29.46 51.64
C GLN A 129 14.43 29.91 51.94
N SER A 130 15.17 30.34 50.92
CA SER A 130 16.54 30.84 51.08
C SER A 130 16.61 32.25 51.68
N PHE A 131 15.51 33.00 51.66
CA PHE A 131 15.43 34.43 52.05
C PHE A 131 16.46 35.33 51.36
N ARG A 132 16.83 35.00 50.12
CA ARG A 132 17.78 35.76 49.32
C ARG A 132 17.23 35.99 47.94
N ASP A 133 17.57 37.15 47.39
CA ASP A 133 17.32 37.46 46.00
C ASP A 133 17.98 36.39 45.13
N GLY A 134 17.29 35.99 44.07
CA GLY A 134 17.78 34.97 43.18
C GLY A 134 16.77 34.57 42.12
N GLU A 135 17.22 33.69 41.25
CA GLU A 135 16.43 33.20 40.13
C GLU A 135 15.63 31.97 40.55
N ALA A 136 14.34 31.97 40.22
CA ALA A 136 13.51 30.77 40.24
C ALA A 136 13.42 30.27 38.80
N PRO A 137 14.13 29.19 38.44
CA PRO A 137 14.15 28.70 37.06
C PRO A 137 12.73 28.30 36.62
N LEU A 138 12.33 28.75 35.44
CA LEU A 138 11.09 28.33 34.80
C LEU A 138 11.31 26.93 34.20
N VAL A 139 10.54 25.94 34.64
CA VAL A 139 10.60 24.59 34.10
C VAL A 139 9.70 24.52 32.88
N ILE A 140 10.31 24.42 31.69
CA ILE A 140 9.57 24.36 30.43
C ILE A 140 9.53 22.91 29.94
N ALA A 141 8.32 22.43 29.63
CA ALA A 141 8.11 21.15 28.99
C ALA A 141 7.77 21.38 27.51
N ASP A 142 8.62 20.84 26.63
CA ASP A 142 8.34 20.79 25.20
C ASP A 142 7.46 19.57 24.88
N GLN A 143 6.37 19.79 24.16
CA GLN A 143 5.47 18.75 23.70
C GLN A 143 5.50 18.68 22.17
N ALA A 144 6.13 17.64 21.63
CA ALA A 144 6.15 17.41 20.19
C ALA A 144 4.74 17.01 19.69
N PRO A 145 4.31 17.51 18.51
CA PRO A 145 3.12 16.98 17.84
C PRO A 145 3.36 15.53 17.42
N GLN A 146 2.28 14.79 17.21
CA GLN A 146 2.36 13.44 16.64
C GLN A 146 2.95 13.49 15.23
N ILE A 147 2.55 14.45 14.41
CA ILE A 147 3.09 14.70 13.08
C ILE A 147 3.65 16.12 13.04
N LEU A 148 4.97 16.23 12.92
CA LEU A 148 5.66 17.52 12.84
C LEU A 148 5.79 18.03 11.40
N ASP A 149 5.99 17.13 10.45
CA ASP A 149 6.28 17.47 9.06
C ASP A 149 5.45 16.62 8.10
N ALA A 150 4.74 17.30 7.20
CA ALA A 150 3.95 16.71 6.12
C ALA A 150 4.55 16.99 4.73
N SER A 151 5.65 17.73 4.64
CA SER A 151 6.22 18.23 3.39
C SER A 151 6.71 17.09 2.48
N ALA A 152 7.32 16.04 3.05
CA ALA A 152 7.75 14.87 2.29
C ALA A 152 6.56 14.12 1.66
N ALA A 153 5.46 13.99 2.40
CA ALA A 153 4.22 13.38 1.92
C ALA A 153 3.55 14.25 0.85
N ALA A 154 3.52 15.58 1.04
CA ALA A 154 3.02 16.53 0.06
C ALA A 154 3.83 16.48 -1.25
N ALA A 155 5.16 16.43 -1.15
CA ALA A 155 6.05 16.30 -2.31
C ALA A 155 5.78 14.99 -3.07
N ALA A 156 5.62 13.87 -2.36
CA ALA A 156 5.27 12.59 -2.99
C ALA A 156 3.91 12.64 -3.71
N ALA A 157 2.89 13.23 -3.09
CA ALA A 157 1.58 13.42 -3.74
C ALA A 157 1.69 14.30 -4.99
N CYS A 158 2.38 15.44 -4.90
CA CYS A 158 2.64 16.31 -6.05
C CYS A 158 3.39 15.59 -7.18
N GLN A 159 4.35 14.73 -6.83
CA GLN A 159 5.13 13.96 -7.79
C GLN A 159 4.26 12.94 -8.53
N ILE A 160 3.39 12.20 -7.81
CA ILE A 160 2.40 11.30 -8.42
C ILE A 160 1.42 12.06 -9.32
N LEU A 161 1.02 13.28 -8.94
CA LEU A 161 0.05 14.08 -9.69
C LEU A 161 0.67 14.97 -10.79
N SER A 162 1.99 14.90 -10.99
CA SER A 162 2.69 15.78 -11.94
C SER A 162 2.42 15.46 -13.41
N ALA A 163 1.99 14.23 -13.72
CA ALA A 163 1.58 13.82 -15.06
C ALA A 163 0.59 12.63 -15.00
N PRO A 164 -0.11 12.31 -16.11
CA PRO A 164 -0.92 11.10 -16.21
C PRO A 164 -0.06 9.84 -16.15
N LEU A 165 -0.56 8.79 -15.51
CA LEU A 165 0.09 7.49 -15.45
C LEU A 165 -0.26 6.69 -16.71
N THR A 166 0.76 6.26 -17.44
CA THR A 166 0.65 5.43 -18.64
C THR A 166 1.16 4.04 -18.31
N LEU A 167 0.29 3.04 -18.50
CA LEU A 167 0.64 1.62 -18.42
C LEU A 167 0.76 1.04 -19.82
N SER A 168 1.82 0.30 -20.08
CA SER A 168 2.08 -0.28 -21.40
C SER A 168 2.65 -1.69 -21.31
N ILE A 169 2.42 -2.48 -22.36
CA ILE A 169 3.11 -3.76 -22.55
C ILE A 169 4.60 -3.48 -22.83
N PRO A 170 5.54 -4.18 -22.16
CA PRO A 170 6.95 -4.15 -22.53
C PRO A 170 7.15 -4.47 -24.01
N ASP A 171 8.01 -3.69 -24.70
CA ASP A 171 8.32 -3.88 -26.13
C ASP A 171 7.10 -3.91 -27.06
N MET A 172 6.10 -3.08 -26.77
CA MET A 172 4.83 -2.99 -27.48
C MET A 172 4.99 -2.97 -29.01
N GLN A 173 4.27 -3.86 -29.71
CA GLN A 173 4.25 -3.94 -31.17
C GLN A 173 2.98 -3.33 -31.76
N ASN A 174 2.98 -3.06 -33.06
CA ASN A 174 1.79 -2.58 -33.76
C ASN A 174 0.66 -3.61 -33.67
N GLY A 175 -0.45 -3.21 -33.04
CA GLY A 175 -1.63 -4.07 -32.85
C GLY A 175 -1.76 -4.66 -31.43
N ASP A 176 -0.76 -4.46 -30.55
CA ASP A 176 -0.93 -4.76 -29.13
C ASP A 176 -1.97 -3.81 -28.49
N PRO A 177 -2.79 -4.30 -27.54
CA PRO A 177 -3.75 -3.45 -26.83
C PRO A 177 -3.04 -2.46 -25.90
N GLY A 178 -3.72 -1.34 -25.63
CA GLY A 178 -3.17 -0.22 -24.86
C GLY A 178 -2.53 0.86 -25.75
N PRO A 179 -1.70 1.76 -25.16
CA PRO A 179 -1.44 1.89 -23.73
C PRO A 179 -2.68 2.33 -22.95
N TRP A 180 -2.71 2.06 -21.64
CA TRP A 180 -3.77 2.50 -20.75
C TRP A 180 -3.32 3.76 -20.02
N VAL A 181 -4.06 4.85 -20.19
CA VAL A 181 -3.74 6.14 -19.57
C VAL A 181 -4.72 6.40 -18.44
N VAL A 182 -4.19 6.61 -17.23
CA VAL A 182 -4.93 7.08 -16.06
C VAL A 182 -4.67 8.57 -15.92
N ASP A 183 -5.69 9.38 -16.14
CA ASP A 183 -5.57 10.83 -16.03
C ASP A 183 -5.31 11.29 -14.59
N ILE A 184 -4.84 12.52 -14.44
CA ILE A 184 -4.42 13.09 -13.15
C ILE A 184 -5.60 13.19 -12.17
N GLN A 185 -6.84 13.41 -12.66
CA GLN A 185 -8.02 13.49 -11.80
C GLN A 185 -8.35 12.11 -11.22
N THR A 186 -8.23 11.07 -12.04
CA THR A 186 -8.41 9.68 -11.63
C THR A 186 -7.31 9.27 -10.66
N LEU A 187 -6.05 9.63 -10.92
CA LEU A 187 -4.95 9.41 -9.99
C LEU A 187 -5.16 10.12 -8.64
N ALA A 188 -5.65 11.36 -8.65
CA ALA A 188 -5.95 12.10 -7.42
C ALA A 188 -7.01 11.39 -6.58
N ASN A 189 -8.04 10.82 -7.21
CA ASN A 189 -9.05 10.02 -6.51
C ASN A 189 -8.54 8.65 -6.03
N MET A 190 -7.41 8.19 -6.57
CA MET A 190 -6.73 6.96 -6.13
C MET A 190 -5.67 7.24 -5.05
N LEU A 191 -5.39 8.50 -4.67
CA LEU A 191 -4.42 8.76 -3.61
C LEU A 191 -4.98 8.38 -2.24
N LEU A 192 -4.21 7.57 -1.51
CA LEU A 192 -4.47 7.19 -0.13
C LEU A 192 -3.38 7.79 0.77
N VAL A 193 -3.81 8.59 1.74
CA VAL A 193 -2.94 9.16 2.78
C VAL A 193 -3.14 8.37 4.07
N THR A 194 -2.09 7.68 4.52
CA THR A 194 -2.09 6.94 5.79
C THR A 194 -1.10 7.56 6.77
N ARG A 195 -1.27 7.26 8.06
CA ARG A 195 -0.30 7.61 9.10
C ARG A 195 0.50 6.38 9.44
N VAL A 196 1.83 6.50 9.41
CA VAL A 196 2.74 5.41 9.76
C VAL A 196 3.69 5.85 10.87
N PRO A 197 4.06 4.96 11.79
CA PRO A 197 5.04 5.27 12.83
C PRO A 197 6.38 5.71 12.22
N SER A 198 7.00 6.74 12.79
CA SER A 198 8.31 7.25 12.39
C SER A 198 9.09 7.70 13.62
N GLY A 199 10.08 6.91 14.05
CA GLY A 199 11.04 7.27 15.11
C GLY A 199 10.42 7.81 16.41
N SER A 200 10.23 9.13 16.48
CA SER A 200 9.70 9.89 17.62
C SER A 200 8.22 10.30 17.50
N GLY A 201 7.50 9.87 16.46
CA GLY A 201 6.09 10.22 16.23
C GLY A 201 5.46 9.40 15.09
N GLU A 202 4.54 10.03 14.37
CA GLU A 202 3.91 9.53 13.14
C GLU A 202 4.30 10.41 11.95
N GLN A 203 4.24 9.85 10.75
CA GLN A 203 4.39 10.60 9.50
C GLN A 203 3.27 10.23 8.54
N TYR A 204 2.93 11.16 7.65
CA TYR A 204 2.05 10.85 6.53
C TYR A 204 2.81 10.02 5.49
N GLN A 205 2.19 8.95 5.01
CA GLN A 205 2.62 8.20 3.85
C GLN A 205 1.55 8.32 2.77
N VAL A 206 1.98 8.70 1.57
CA VAL A 206 1.12 8.76 0.38
C VAL A 206 1.38 7.50 -0.44
N SER A 207 0.30 6.87 -0.88
CA SER A 207 0.33 5.71 -1.76
C SER A 207 -0.86 5.78 -2.71
N LEU A 208 -0.88 4.94 -3.75
CA LEU A 208 -2.09 4.74 -4.54
C LEU A 208 -2.94 3.65 -3.89
N ASP A 209 -4.26 3.81 -3.89
CA ASP A 209 -5.18 2.87 -3.26
C ASP A 209 -5.23 1.56 -4.05
N ALA A 210 -4.66 0.50 -3.46
CA ALA A 210 -4.65 -0.83 -4.03
C ALA A 210 -6.06 -1.36 -4.30
N THR A 211 -7.06 -0.99 -3.48
CA THR A 211 -8.44 -1.46 -3.64
C THR A 211 -9.13 -0.90 -4.89
N VAL A 212 -8.65 0.24 -5.38
CA VAL A 212 -9.12 0.87 -6.62
C VAL A 212 -8.28 0.43 -7.82
N LEU A 213 -6.97 0.33 -7.65
CA LEU A 213 -6.05 -0.08 -8.72
C LEU A 213 -6.21 -1.55 -9.13
N GLN A 214 -6.47 -2.45 -8.18
CA GLN A 214 -6.55 -3.88 -8.47
C GLN A 214 -7.67 -4.24 -9.48
N PRO A 215 -8.94 -3.83 -9.30
CA PRO A 215 -9.99 -4.10 -10.29
C PRO A 215 -9.71 -3.50 -11.67
N PHE A 216 -9.03 -2.35 -11.72
CA PHE A 216 -8.59 -1.74 -12.98
C PHE A 216 -7.55 -2.62 -13.68
N LEU A 217 -6.55 -3.13 -12.96
CA LEU A 217 -5.56 -4.07 -13.49
C LEU A 217 -6.18 -5.41 -13.88
N GLU A 218 -7.17 -5.91 -13.14
CA GLU A 218 -7.90 -7.14 -13.50
C GLU A 218 -8.67 -6.99 -14.81
N GLY A 219 -9.27 -5.82 -15.07
CA GLY A 219 -9.89 -5.51 -16.36
C GLY A 219 -8.88 -5.51 -17.51
N ILE A 220 -7.68 -4.98 -17.28
CA ILE A 220 -6.57 -5.06 -18.24
C ILE A 220 -6.13 -6.52 -18.43
N ALA A 221 -5.96 -7.27 -17.35
CA ALA A 221 -5.53 -8.68 -17.36
C ALA A 221 -6.45 -9.53 -18.24
N ALA A 222 -7.77 -9.38 -18.11
CA ALA A 222 -8.74 -10.14 -18.90
C ALA A 222 -8.62 -9.87 -20.42
N SER A 223 -8.24 -8.66 -20.82
CA SER A 223 -8.01 -8.31 -22.23
C SER A 223 -6.64 -8.77 -22.75
N LEU A 224 -5.68 -9.01 -21.85
CA LEU A 224 -4.30 -9.36 -22.17
C LEU A 224 -4.01 -10.85 -22.13
N GLU A 225 -4.82 -11.61 -21.38
CA GLU A 225 -4.62 -13.03 -21.17
C GLU A 225 -4.77 -13.79 -22.48
N ARG A 226 -3.73 -14.56 -22.81
CA ARG A 226 -3.69 -15.42 -23.97
C ARG A 226 -3.09 -16.77 -23.58
N GLY A 227 -3.78 -17.84 -23.92
CA GLY A 227 -3.28 -19.21 -23.72
C GLY A 227 -2.07 -19.53 -24.60
N THR A 228 -1.38 -20.62 -24.26
CA THR A 228 -0.36 -21.20 -25.14
C THR A 228 -1.01 -22.06 -26.22
N GLU A 229 -0.42 -22.04 -27.42
CA GLU A 229 -0.75 -22.99 -28.48
C GLU A 229 0.55 -23.58 -29.03
N ASN A 230 0.59 -24.90 -29.20
CA ASN A 230 1.75 -25.56 -29.79
C ASN A 230 1.90 -25.24 -31.27
N ALA A 231 3.13 -25.26 -31.75
CA ALA A 231 3.39 -25.25 -33.20
C ALA A 231 2.76 -26.48 -33.85
N ARG A 232 2.30 -26.31 -35.09
CA ARG A 232 1.82 -27.38 -35.96
C ARG A 232 2.81 -27.61 -37.07
N PHE A 233 2.99 -28.88 -37.44
CA PHE A 233 4.00 -29.28 -38.41
C PHE A 233 3.45 -30.25 -39.45
N ILE A 234 4.07 -30.27 -40.62
CA ILE A 234 3.89 -31.30 -41.63
C ILE A 234 5.15 -32.15 -41.65
N PHE A 235 5.00 -33.47 -41.62
CA PHE A 235 6.14 -34.37 -41.80
C PHE A 235 6.55 -34.40 -43.27
N ASN A 236 7.82 -34.17 -43.55
CA ASN A 236 8.39 -34.19 -44.88
C ASN A 236 9.09 -35.53 -45.11
N ASP A 237 8.54 -36.34 -46.01
CA ASP A 237 9.03 -37.71 -46.25
C ASP A 237 10.44 -37.75 -46.90
N ASP A 238 10.80 -36.73 -47.68
CA ASP A 238 12.09 -36.66 -48.35
C ASP A 238 13.23 -36.35 -47.36
N THR A 239 12.99 -35.40 -46.46
CA THR A 239 13.99 -34.96 -45.48
C THR A 239 13.89 -35.71 -44.14
N ARG A 240 12.78 -36.41 -43.91
CA ARG A 240 12.38 -37.00 -42.62
C ARG A 240 12.39 -35.99 -41.47
N GLN A 241 12.02 -34.74 -41.77
CA GLN A 241 11.93 -33.64 -40.82
C GLN A 241 10.53 -33.04 -40.76
N LEU A 242 10.34 -32.09 -39.85
CA LEU A 242 9.09 -31.36 -39.66
C LEU A 242 9.18 -29.99 -40.33
N ASP A 243 8.30 -29.74 -41.28
CA ASP A 243 8.10 -28.42 -41.87
C ASP A 243 7.05 -27.66 -41.05
N LEU A 244 7.39 -26.45 -40.58
CA LEU A 244 6.49 -25.63 -39.77
C LEU A 244 5.27 -25.20 -40.60
N TYR A 245 4.09 -25.60 -40.14
CA TYR A 245 2.80 -25.27 -40.76
C TYR A 245 2.11 -24.09 -40.05
N GLN A 246 2.08 -24.11 -38.73
CA GLN A 246 1.54 -23.02 -37.91
C GLN A 246 2.48 -22.74 -36.76
N SER A 247 2.82 -21.47 -36.55
CA SER A 247 3.67 -21.06 -35.43
C SER A 247 2.97 -21.27 -34.09
N ALA A 248 3.75 -21.65 -33.09
CA ALA A 248 3.34 -21.72 -31.71
C ALA A 248 2.99 -20.32 -31.17
N VAL A 249 2.02 -20.27 -30.27
CA VAL A 249 1.60 -19.07 -29.57
C VAL A 249 2.15 -19.13 -28.15
N ILE A 250 2.97 -18.14 -27.79
CA ILE A 250 3.46 -17.95 -26.42
C ILE A 250 2.30 -17.40 -25.59
N GLY A 251 2.01 -18.08 -24.48
CA GLY A 251 1.00 -17.65 -23.53
C GLY A 251 1.48 -16.44 -22.76
N ARG A 252 0.56 -15.55 -22.43
CA ARG A 252 0.84 -14.31 -21.70
C ARG A 252 -0.26 -14.09 -20.67
N LYS A 253 0.15 -13.72 -19.46
CA LYS A 253 -0.73 -13.33 -18.37
C LYS A 253 -0.16 -12.14 -17.63
N LEU A 254 -1.02 -11.21 -17.20
CA LEU A 254 -0.62 -10.10 -16.34
C LEU A 254 -0.37 -10.60 -14.91
N ASP A 255 0.78 -10.25 -14.35
CA ASP A 255 1.03 -10.35 -12.92
C ASP A 255 0.50 -9.08 -12.24
N VAL A 256 -0.72 -9.18 -11.72
CA VAL A 256 -1.42 -8.04 -11.11
C VAL A 256 -0.68 -7.54 -9.87
N ASP A 257 -0.19 -8.45 -9.03
CA ASP A 257 0.49 -8.11 -7.78
C ASP A 257 1.84 -7.46 -8.05
N ALA A 258 2.64 -8.02 -8.97
CA ALA A 258 3.92 -7.44 -9.36
C ALA A 258 3.73 -6.08 -10.05
N THR A 259 2.73 -5.95 -10.92
CA THR A 259 2.40 -4.67 -11.58
C THR A 259 1.97 -3.62 -10.56
N LEU A 260 1.14 -3.99 -9.57
CA LEU A 260 0.71 -3.09 -8.50
C LEU A 260 1.92 -2.60 -7.69
N ALA A 261 2.82 -3.50 -7.30
CA ALA A 261 4.04 -3.13 -6.58
C ALA A 261 4.93 -2.18 -7.40
N ALA A 262 5.09 -2.47 -8.70
CA ALA A 262 5.82 -1.60 -9.62
C ALA A 262 5.19 -0.20 -9.71
N ILE A 263 3.86 -0.12 -9.80
CA ILE A 263 3.13 1.16 -9.82
C ILE A 263 3.39 1.96 -8.54
N GLN A 264 3.26 1.35 -7.37
CA GLN A 264 3.50 2.04 -6.09
C GLN A 264 4.92 2.59 -5.99
N GLN A 265 5.91 1.77 -6.36
CA GLN A 265 7.31 2.15 -6.27
C GLN A 265 7.69 3.25 -7.27
N LYS A 266 7.33 3.07 -8.54
CA LYS A 266 7.76 3.95 -9.63
C LYS A 266 7.00 5.28 -9.65
N ALA A 267 5.71 5.27 -9.30
CA ALA A 267 4.93 6.52 -9.18
C ALA A 267 5.51 7.44 -8.09
N LEU A 268 5.95 6.88 -6.96
CA LEU A 268 6.66 7.64 -5.91
C LEU A 268 8.03 8.16 -6.36
N GLN A 269 8.66 7.52 -7.34
CA GLN A 269 9.90 7.99 -7.97
C GLN A 269 9.65 9.02 -9.08
N GLY A 270 8.39 9.34 -9.39
CA GLY A 270 8.00 10.29 -10.44
C GLY A 270 8.07 9.70 -11.85
N GLU A 271 8.15 8.37 -11.97
CA GLU A 271 7.97 7.70 -13.24
C GLU A 271 6.47 7.59 -13.55
N HIS A 272 6.10 8.05 -14.75
CA HIS A 272 4.73 8.05 -15.24
C HIS A 272 4.49 7.10 -16.41
N ASN A 273 5.53 6.42 -16.87
CA ASN A 273 5.42 5.38 -17.89
C ASN A 273 5.88 4.06 -17.28
N ILE A 274 4.91 3.26 -16.83
CA ILE A 274 5.17 2.05 -16.06
C ILE A 274 4.84 0.84 -16.93
N PRO A 275 5.84 0.01 -17.29
CA PRO A 275 5.57 -1.23 -18.00
C PRO A 275 4.77 -2.19 -17.11
N LEU A 276 3.84 -2.92 -17.72
CA LEU A 276 3.12 -4.01 -17.07
C LEU A 276 4.05 -5.20 -16.83
N GLU A 277 3.90 -5.85 -15.69
CA GLU A 277 4.65 -7.07 -15.36
C GLU A 277 3.91 -8.29 -15.92
N LEU A 278 4.54 -8.98 -16.87
CA LEU A 278 3.91 -10.07 -17.62
C LEU A 278 4.62 -11.40 -17.36
N VAL A 279 3.82 -12.43 -17.10
CA VAL A 279 4.27 -13.82 -17.05
C VAL A 279 4.03 -14.46 -18.40
N TYR A 280 5.12 -14.88 -19.04
CA TYR A 280 5.08 -15.61 -20.29
C TYR A 280 5.20 -17.11 -20.05
N THR A 281 4.30 -17.87 -20.66
CA THR A 281 4.35 -19.34 -20.62
C THR A 281 4.69 -19.84 -22.02
N GLN A 282 5.74 -20.64 -22.11
CA GLN A 282 6.14 -21.25 -23.39
C GLN A 282 5.20 -22.41 -23.73
N PRO A 283 4.86 -22.60 -25.02
CA PRO A 283 4.14 -23.78 -25.45
C PRO A 283 5.00 -25.03 -25.24
N ALA A 284 4.36 -26.18 -25.07
CA ALA A 284 5.08 -27.44 -24.88
C ALA A 284 5.90 -27.83 -26.12
N VAL A 285 5.43 -27.43 -27.31
CA VAL A 285 6.13 -27.59 -28.57
C VAL A 285 6.29 -26.24 -29.25
N GLY A 286 7.53 -25.75 -29.29
CA GLY A 286 7.94 -24.52 -29.96
C GLY A 286 8.15 -24.68 -31.46
N ASN A 287 8.45 -23.57 -32.15
CA ASN A 287 8.64 -23.52 -33.60
C ASN A 287 9.89 -24.27 -34.10
N ASP A 288 10.85 -24.48 -33.21
CA ASP A 288 12.16 -25.09 -33.46
C ASP A 288 12.19 -26.60 -33.16
N ALA A 289 11.05 -27.19 -32.79
CA ALA A 289 10.93 -28.61 -32.54
C ALA A 289 11.28 -29.43 -33.79
N THR A 290 12.10 -30.47 -33.59
CA THR A 290 12.53 -31.38 -34.66
C THR A 290 11.81 -32.72 -34.57
N ALA A 291 11.80 -33.46 -35.67
CA ALA A 291 11.28 -34.83 -35.71
C ALA A 291 11.94 -35.70 -34.63
N GLU A 292 13.26 -35.57 -34.46
CA GLU A 292 14.02 -36.30 -33.44
C GLU A 292 13.60 -35.92 -32.02
N SER A 293 13.48 -34.61 -31.71
CA SER A 293 13.09 -34.17 -30.36
C SER A 293 11.70 -34.62 -29.95
N LEU A 294 10.80 -34.80 -30.93
CA LEU A 294 9.42 -35.25 -30.72
C LEU A 294 9.27 -36.77 -30.89
N GLY A 295 10.35 -37.49 -31.23
CA GLY A 295 10.32 -38.94 -31.45
C GLY A 295 9.54 -39.38 -32.69
N ILE A 296 9.35 -38.49 -33.67
CA ILE A 296 8.64 -38.78 -34.92
C ILE A 296 9.64 -39.35 -35.93
N THR A 297 9.49 -40.64 -36.25
CA THR A 297 10.45 -41.36 -37.11
C THR A 297 9.96 -41.58 -38.53
N GLY A 298 8.65 -41.43 -38.78
CA GLY A 298 8.06 -41.61 -40.10
C GLY A 298 6.56 -41.88 -40.04
N LEU A 299 6.00 -42.20 -41.21
CA LEU A 299 4.59 -42.51 -41.37
C LEU A 299 4.20 -43.81 -40.64
N VAL A 300 3.11 -43.75 -39.86
CA VAL A 300 2.59 -44.89 -39.08
C VAL A 300 1.41 -45.59 -39.79
N SER A 301 0.60 -44.85 -40.56
CA SER A 301 -0.61 -45.36 -41.20
C SER A 301 -0.64 -44.95 -42.67
N ASP A 302 -0.85 -45.93 -43.55
CA ASP A 302 -0.81 -45.75 -45.00
C ASP A 302 -2.05 -44.99 -45.53
N PRO A 303 -1.88 -43.90 -46.30
CA PRO A 303 -2.99 -43.18 -46.92
C PRO A 303 -3.85 -44.04 -47.85
N ASP A 304 -3.32 -45.10 -48.45
CA ASP A 304 -4.07 -45.98 -49.37
C ASP A 304 -5.26 -46.66 -48.68
N HIS A 305 -5.13 -46.93 -47.38
CA HIS A 305 -6.14 -47.62 -46.58
C HIS A 305 -6.99 -46.66 -45.74
N SER A 306 -6.54 -45.41 -45.56
CA SER A 306 -7.17 -44.41 -44.70
C SER A 306 -7.87 -43.28 -45.46
N SER A 307 -7.65 -43.14 -46.76
CA SER A 307 -8.28 -42.10 -47.58
C SER A 307 -9.77 -42.35 -47.87
N THR A 308 -10.52 -41.26 -47.99
CA THR A 308 -11.90 -41.26 -48.52
C THR A 308 -12.05 -40.17 -49.58
N TYR A 309 -12.82 -40.46 -50.63
CA TYR A 309 -13.02 -39.54 -51.75
C TYR A 309 -14.39 -38.88 -51.67
N PHE A 310 -14.48 -37.64 -52.11
CA PHE A 310 -15.73 -36.87 -52.13
C PHE A 310 -15.99 -36.22 -53.51
N ASN A 311 -15.39 -36.76 -54.58
CA ASN A 311 -15.64 -36.31 -55.94
C ASN A 311 -17.14 -36.38 -56.29
N GLY A 312 -17.67 -35.36 -56.95
CA GLY A 312 -19.10 -35.23 -57.26
C GLY A 312 -19.99 -34.76 -56.10
N SER A 313 -19.42 -34.39 -54.95
CA SER A 313 -20.17 -33.74 -53.86
C SER A 313 -20.58 -32.32 -54.23
N SER A 314 -21.64 -31.82 -53.58
CA SER A 314 -22.02 -30.41 -53.69
C SER A 314 -20.94 -29.49 -53.08
N THR A 315 -20.92 -28.24 -53.51
CA THR A 315 -19.94 -27.23 -53.06
C THR A 315 -19.95 -27.07 -51.54
N GLU A 316 -21.13 -27.05 -50.92
CA GLU A 316 -21.33 -26.88 -49.48
C GLU A 316 -20.77 -28.08 -48.70
N ARG A 317 -21.01 -29.29 -49.22
CA ARG A 317 -20.46 -30.52 -48.63
C ARG A 317 -18.94 -30.56 -48.73
N ILE A 318 -18.37 -30.13 -49.86
CA ILE A 318 -16.92 -30.04 -50.06
C ILE A 318 -16.32 -29.06 -49.05
N GLN A 319 -16.91 -27.87 -48.89
CA GLN A 319 -16.47 -26.88 -47.91
C GLN A 319 -16.51 -27.44 -46.50
N ASN A 320 -17.60 -28.10 -46.09
CA ASN A 320 -17.70 -28.73 -44.77
C ASN A 320 -16.59 -29.77 -44.52
N ILE A 321 -16.29 -30.60 -45.51
CA ILE A 321 -15.22 -31.60 -45.42
C ILE A 321 -13.86 -30.91 -45.27
N GLN A 322 -13.60 -29.85 -46.04
CA GLN A 322 -12.36 -29.09 -45.95
C GLN A 322 -12.22 -28.37 -44.60
N THR A 323 -13.27 -27.69 -44.13
CA THR A 323 -13.31 -27.00 -42.83
C THR A 323 -13.05 -27.99 -41.69
N ALA A 324 -13.71 -29.16 -41.72
CA ALA A 324 -13.47 -30.19 -40.72
C ALA A 324 -12.07 -30.78 -40.80
N ALA A 325 -11.59 -31.14 -41.98
CA ALA A 325 -10.26 -31.73 -42.16
C ALA A 325 -9.13 -30.78 -41.72
N ALA A 326 -9.28 -29.48 -41.98
CA ALA A 326 -8.29 -28.46 -41.62
C ALA A 326 -8.03 -28.39 -40.10
N LYS A 327 -9.03 -28.71 -39.25
CA LYS A 327 -8.87 -28.71 -37.80
C LYS A 327 -7.81 -29.71 -37.31
N PHE A 328 -7.63 -30.81 -38.02
CA PHE A 328 -6.69 -31.89 -37.69
C PHE A 328 -5.31 -31.71 -38.32
N HIS A 329 -5.16 -30.80 -39.28
CA HIS A 329 -3.92 -30.67 -40.03
C HIS A 329 -2.79 -30.17 -39.12
N GLY A 330 -1.67 -30.88 -39.14
CA GLY A 330 -0.48 -30.64 -38.34
C GLY A 330 -0.66 -30.75 -36.82
N LEU A 331 -1.75 -31.37 -36.35
CA LEU A 331 -2.02 -31.58 -34.93
C LEU A 331 -1.05 -32.62 -34.35
N LEU A 332 -0.46 -32.30 -33.20
CA LEU A 332 0.41 -33.19 -32.46
C LEU A 332 -0.37 -33.87 -31.33
N VAL A 333 -0.25 -35.19 -31.24
CA VAL A 333 -0.81 -35.98 -30.14
C VAL A 333 0.36 -36.59 -29.37
N ALA A 334 0.49 -36.23 -28.10
CA ALA A 334 1.59 -36.70 -27.27
C ALA A 334 1.45 -38.21 -26.96
N PRO A 335 2.56 -38.92 -26.72
CA PRO A 335 2.51 -40.32 -26.28
C PRO A 335 1.62 -40.50 -25.04
N GLY A 336 0.66 -41.41 -25.12
CA GLY A 336 -0.29 -41.69 -24.03
C GLY A 336 -1.45 -40.69 -23.90
N GLN A 337 -1.50 -39.64 -24.72
CA GLN A 337 -2.62 -38.70 -24.75
C GLN A 337 -3.85 -39.34 -25.43
N THR A 338 -5.02 -39.17 -24.83
CA THR A 338 -6.29 -39.47 -25.50
C THR A 338 -6.64 -38.32 -26.45
N PHE A 339 -6.82 -38.65 -27.74
CA PHE A 339 -7.29 -37.69 -28.74
C PHE A 339 -8.81 -37.81 -28.92
N SER A 340 -9.53 -36.70 -28.77
CA SER A 340 -10.97 -36.61 -29.04
C SER A 340 -11.23 -35.81 -30.32
N MET A 341 -11.86 -36.46 -31.30
CA MET A 341 -12.24 -35.82 -32.56
C MET A 341 -13.25 -34.69 -32.34
N ALA A 342 -14.21 -34.89 -31.43
CA ALA A 342 -15.25 -33.90 -31.14
C ALA A 342 -14.64 -32.63 -30.52
N GLU A 343 -13.72 -32.79 -29.57
CA GLU A 343 -13.02 -31.65 -28.95
C GLU A 343 -12.15 -30.91 -29.95
N ALA A 344 -11.39 -31.62 -30.78
CA ALA A 344 -10.53 -31.01 -31.78
C ALA A 344 -11.30 -30.34 -32.94
N LEU A 345 -12.48 -30.85 -33.30
CA LEU A 345 -13.34 -30.26 -34.32
C LEU A 345 -14.02 -28.98 -33.81
N GLY A 346 -14.53 -29.03 -32.57
CA GLY A 346 -15.39 -28.00 -31.99
C GLY A 346 -16.80 -27.97 -32.58
N ASP A 347 -17.50 -26.86 -32.37
CA ASP A 347 -18.90 -26.72 -32.78
C ASP A 347 -19.06 -26.66 -34.31
N ILE A 348 -19.98 -27.45 -34.82
CA ILE A 348 -20.35 -27.49 -36.24
C ILE A 348 -21.44 -26.44 -36.48
N SER A 349 -21.02 -25.21 -36.79
CA SER A 349 -21.92 -24.05 -36.98
C SER A 349 -21.56 -23.24 -38.22
N LEU A 350 -22.51 -22.41 -38.69
CA LEU A 350 -22.25 -21.47 -39.79
C LEU A 350 -21.13 -20.48 -39.44
N GLU A 351 -21.06 -20.05 -38.18
CA GLU A 351 -20.03 -19.13 -37.66
C GLU A 351 -18.64 -19.73 -37.72
N ASN A 352 -18.52 -21.05 -37.54
CA ASN A 352 -17.26 -21.79 -37.64
C ASN A 352 -16.92 -22.21 -39.08
N GLY A 353 -17.60 -21.64 -40.09
CA GLY A 353 -17.29 -21.82 -41.50
C GLY A 353 -17.92 -23.06 -42.15
N PHE A 354 -18.85 -23.73 -41.46
CA PHE A 354 -19.67 -24.79 -42.04
C PHE A 354 -20.86 -24.21 -42.83
N GLN A 355 -21.46 -25.04 -43.66
CA GLN A 355 -22.58 -24.73 -44.54
C GLN A 355 -23.67 -25.79 -44.40
N GLU A 356 -24.89 -25.41 -44.79
CA GLU A 356 -25.99 -26.36 -44.90
C GLU A 356 -25.77 -27.32 -46.07
N ALA A 357 -25.86 -28.62 -45.77
CA ALA A 357 -25.76 -29.69 -46.75
C ALA A 357 -26.63 -30.87 -46.30
N LEU A 358 -26.72 -31.91 -47.12
CA LEU A 358 -27.47 -33.11 -46.73
C LEU A 358 -26.75 -33.82 -45.57
N ILE A 359 -27.47 -34.04 -44.47
CA ILE A 359 -27.08 -34.81 -43.29
C ILE A 359 -28.00 -36.01 -43.11
N ILE A 360 -27.55 -37.01 -42.36
CA ILE A 360 -28.38 -38.12 -41.91
C ILE A 360 -28.76 -37.85 -40.46
N SER A 361 -30.05 -37.76 -40.17
CA SER A 361 -30.59 -37.59 -38.82
C SER A 361 -31.73 -38.57 -38.61
N ASN A 362 -31.66 -39.39 -37.56
CA ASN A 362 -32.66 -40.41 -37.23
C ASN A 362 -33.02 -41.32 -38.42
N GLY A 363 -32.03 -41.71 -39.21
CA GLY A 363 -32.20 -42.57 -40.40
C GLY A 363 -32.84 -41.87 -41.61
N ARG A 364 -33.01 -40.55 -41.60
CA ARG A 364 -33.53 -39.76 -42.73
C ARG A 364 -32.50 -38.78 -43.25
N THR A 365 -32.49 -38.56 -44.56
CA THR A 365 -31.70 -37.50 -45.18
C THR A 365 -32.47 -36.19 -45.09
N ILE A 366 -31.89 -35.20 -44.41
CA ILE A 366 -32.44 -33.86 -44.26
C ILE A 366 -31.34 -32.84 -44.54
N THR A 367 -31.70 -31.59 -44.81
CA THR A 367 -30.73 -30.49 -44.86
C THR A 367 -30.35 -30.08 -43.44
N GLY A 368 -29.06 -29.91 -43.18
CA GLY A 368 -28.53 -29.42 -41.91
C GLY A 368 -27.07 -28.99 -42.01
N VAL A 369 -26.56 -28.32 -40.98
CA VAL A 369 -25.19 -27.79 -40.97
C VAL A 369 -24.17 -28.93 -40.82
N GLY A 370 -23.10 -28.89 -41.63
CA GLY A 370 -21.99 -29.84 -41.50
C GLY A 370 -22.16 -31.17 -42.23
N GLY A 371 -23.06 -31.26 -43.22
CA GLY A 371 -23.11 -32.41 -44.12
C GLY A 371 -21.74 -32.69 -44.73
N GLY A 372 -21.19 -33.89 -44.47
CA GLY A 372 -19.83 -34.29 -44.83
C GLY A 372 -18.91 -34.61 -43.65
N VAL A 373 -19.17 -34.11 -42.44
CA VAL A 373 -18.29 -34.33 -41.26
C VAL A 373 -18.15 -35.82 -40.89
N CYS A 374 -19.20 -36.63 -41.07
CA CYS A 374 -19.13 -38.08 -40.84
C CYS A 374 -18.08 -38.78 -41.72
N GLN A 375 -17.81 -38.26 -42.92
CA GLN A 375 -16.76 -38.78 -43.80
C GLN A 375 -15.36 -38.49 -43.22
N VAL A 376 -15.16 -37.31 -42.64
CA VAL A 376 -13.90 -36.96 -41.96
C VAL A 376 -13.70 -37.85 -40.73
N SER A 377 -14.76 -38.08 -39.95
CA SER A 377 -14.74 -39.04 -38.84
C SER A 377 -14.36 -40.47 -39.31
N THR A 378 -14.90 -40.92 -40.44
CA THR A 378 -14.53 -42.22 -41.03
C THR A 378 -13.07 -42.27 -41.46
N THR A 379 -12.56 -41.19 -42.06
CA THR A 379 -11.16 -41.07 -42.51
C THR A 379 -10.22 -41.13 -41.30
N LEU A 380 -10.52 -40.37 -40.24
CA LEU A 380 -9.77 -40.42 -38.99
C LEU A 380 -9.82 -41.81 -38.35
N PHE A 381 -11.01 -42.42 -38.27
CA PHE A 381 -11.17 -43.77 -37.71
C PHE A 381 -10.29 -44.79 -38.44
N ARG A 382 -10.28 -44.77 -39.78
CA ARG A 382 -9.41 -45.65 -40.56
C ARG A 382 -7.94 -45.37 -40.28
N THR A 383 -7.55 -44.09 -40.21
CA THR A 383 -6.18 -43.67 -39.92
C THR A 383 -5.68 -44.27 -38.60
N VAL A 384 -6.46 -44.13 -37.51
CA VAL A 384 -6.06 -44.63 -36.18
C VAL A 384 -6.17 -46.15 -36.08
N PHE A 385 -7.17 -46.75 -36.73
CA PHE A 385 -7.36 -48.21 -36.73
C PHE A 385 -6.21 -48.92 -37.46
N PHE A 386 -5.86 -48.48 -38.67
CA PHE A 386 -4.74 -49.05 -39.42
C PHE A 386 -3.37 -48.67 -38.84
N GLY A 387 -3.27 -47.55 -38.12
CA GLY A 387 -2.08 -47.19 -37.34
C GLY A 387 -1.89 -48.01 -36.06
N GLY A 388 -2.83 -48.89 -35.71
CA GLY A 388 -2.73 -49.77 -34.53
C GLY A 388 -2.98 -49.08 -33.19
N TYR A 389 -3.60 -47.89 -33.19
CA TYR A 389 -3.89 -47.16 -31.96
C TYR A 389 -5.12 -47.75 -31.24
N PRO A 390 -5.14 -47.72 -29.89
CA PRO A 390 -6.30 -48.15 -29.12
C PRO A 390 -7.48 -47.19 -29.34
N ILE A 391 -8.65 -47.76 -29.62
CA ILE A 391 -9.89 -46.99 -29.80
C ILE A 391 -10.64 -47.03 -28.46
N VAL A 392 -10.60 -45.91 -27.74
CA VAL A 392 -11.20 -45.79 -26.40
C VAL A 392 -12.72 -45.79 -26.48
N GLU A 393 -13.29 -45.01 -27.40
CA GLU A 393 -14.74 -44.89 -27.61
C GLU A 393 -15.04 -44.66 -29.09
N ARG A 394 -16.19 -45.15 -29.55
CA ARG A 394 -16.73 -44.87 -30.88
C ARG A 394 -18.24 -44.96 -30.87
N THR A 395 -18.88 -43.90 -31.36
CA THR A 395 -20.33 -43.86 -31.57
C THR A 395 -20.62 -43.87 -33.07
N PRO A 396 -21.36 -44.86 -33.59
CA PRO A 396 -21.83 -44.81 -34.97
C PRO A 396 -22.83 -43.66 -35.15
N HIS A 397 -22.92 -43.16 -36.37
CA HIS A 397 -23.78 -42.03 -36.74
C HIS A 397 -25.27 -42.40 -36.70
#